data_AF-A0A9E4I562-F1
#
_entry.id   AF-A0A9E4I562-F1
#
_cell.length_a   1.000
_cell.length_b   1.000
_cell.length_c   1.000
_cell.angle_alpha   90.00
_cell.angle_beta   90.00
_cell.angle_gamma   90.00
#
_symmetry.space_group_name_H-M   'P 1'
#
loop_
_entity.id
_entity.type
_entity.pdbx_description
1 polymer ?
#
loop_
_entity_poly.entity_id
_entity_poly.type
_entity_poly.pdbx_seq_one_letter_code
_entity_poly.pdbx_strand_id
1 'polypeptide(L)'
;MGHNALPPVSGNAELGVSLETLLGTANFNNLKVIEDGQIDDFRKTGLDYNIVVVGNAFADSKSIVSGGFYGPEHEEMAGTLQDTSEAVNLLAGFGGKR
;
A
#
# COMPACT_ATOMS: atom_id res chain seq x y z
N MET A 1 17.82 -1.05 25.20
CA MET A 1 16.80 -1.69 24.36
C MET A 1 16.29 -0.63 23.41
N GLY A 2 16.94 -0.45 22.26
CA GLY A 2 16.49 0.51 21.25
C GLY A 2 15.37 -0.15 20.45
N HIS A 3 14.20 0.47 20.39
CA HIS A 3 13.22 0.11 19.38
C HIS A 3 13.88 0.37 18.02
N ASN A 4 14.18 -0.68 17.24
CA ASN A 4 14.45 -0.54 15.81
C ASN A 4 13.16 -0.06 15.17
N ALA A 5 12.90 1.26 15.23
CA ALA A 5 11.81 1.87 14.51
C ALA A 5 12.09 1.70 13.02
N LEU A 6 11.11 1.21 12.26
CA LEU A 6 11.22 1.24 10.81
C LEU A 6 11.33 2.71 10.38
N PRO A 7 12.27 3.07 9.49
CA PRO A 7 12.39 4.45 9.05
C PRO A 7 11.12 4.83 8.28
N PRO A 8 10.68 6.11 8.35
CA PRO A 8 9.49 6.53 7.65
C PRO A 8 9.72 6.44 6.14
N VAL A 9 8.74 5.87 5.45
CA VAL A 9 8.73 5.70 4.00
C VAL A 9 7.56 6.49 3.41
N SER A 10 7.81 7.20 2.32
CA SER A 10 6.80 7.91 1.54
C SER A 10 6.90 7.55 0.07
N GLY A 11 5.82 7.74 -0.68
CA GLY A 11 5.78 7.50 -2.12
C GLY A 11 4.34 7.56 -2.62
N ASN A 12 4.12 7.05 -3.83
CA ASN A 12 2.79 7.03 -4.43
C ASN A 12 2.10 5.71 -4.15
N ALA A 13 0.77 5.76 -4.02
CA ALA A 13 -0.10 4.60 -3.94
C ALA A 13 -1.19 4.72 -5.01
N GLU A 14 -1.33 3.67 -5.82
CA GLU A 14 -2.30 3.60 -6.90
C GLU A 14 -3.10 2.30 -6.76
N LEU A 15 -4.40 2.37 -7.07
CA LEU A 15 -5.30 1.23 -6.99
C LEU A 15 -6.07 1.10 -8.31
N GLY A 16 -5.75 0.07 -9.08
CA GLY A 16 -6.48 -0.27 -10.31
C GLY A 16 -7.40 -1.45 -10.05
N VAL A 17 -8.70 -1.32 -10.37
CA VAL A 17 -9.70 -2.39 -10.21
C VAL A 17 -10.53 -2.55 -11.48
N SER A 18 -10.70 -3.79 -11.90
CA SER A 18 -11.69 -4.15 -12.93
C SER A 18 -13.07 -4.31 -12.29
N LEU A 19 -14.04 -3.53 -12.78
CA LEU A 19 -15.43 -3.61 -12.30
C LEU A 19 -16.15 -4.88 -12.80
N GLU A 20 -15.64 -5.54 -13.83
CA GLU A 20 -16.25 -6.76 -14.37
C GLU A 20 -15.85 -8.01 -13.57
N THR A 21 -14.58 -8.07 -13.13
CA THR A 21 -14.02 -9.25 -12.45
C THR A 21 -13.83 -9.06 -10.95
N LEU A 22 -13.91 -7.81 -10.46
CA LEU A 22 -13.59 -7.43 -9.09
C LEU A 22 -12.17 -7.83 -8.67
N LEU A 23 -11.27 -7.91 -9.64
CA LEU A 23 -9.84 -8.11 -9.45
C LEU A 23 -9.10 -6.80 -9.70
N GLY A 24 -7.98 -6.61 -9.00
CA GLY A 24 -7.19 -5.41 -9.15
C GLY A 24 -5.74 -5.57 -8.72
N THR A 25 -5.02 -4.45 -8.78
CA THR A 25 -3.64 -4.34 -8.30
C THR A 25 -3.51 -3.08 -7.46
N ALA A 26 -2.97 -3.23 -6.25
CA ALA A 26 -2.43 -2.12 -5.48
C ALA A 26 -0.95 -1.96 -5.84
N ASN A 27 -0.60 -0.81 -6.40
CA ASN A 27 0.75 -0.45 -6.79
C ASN A 27 1.29 0.64 -5.87
N PHE A 28 2.52 0.45 -5.39
CA PHE A 28 3.26 1.46 -4.63
C PHE A 28 4.56 1.76 -5.36
N ASN A 29 4.77 3.00 -5.76
CA ASN A 29 5.90 3.39 -6.58
C ASN A 29 6.60 4.65 -6.06
N ASN A 30 7.82 4.90 -6.54
CA ASN A 30 8.66 6.02 -6.11
C ASN A 30 8.84 6.08 -4.58
N LEU A 31 8.96 4.91 -3.95
CA LEU A 31 9.13 4.79 -2.50
C LEU A 31 10.50 5.33 -2.08
N LYS A 32 10.51 6.18 -1.05
CA LYS A 32 11.70 6.83 -0.50
C LYS A 32 11.74 6.72 1.01
N VAL A 33 12.92 6.49 1.55
CA VAL A 33 13.21 6.52 2.99
C VAL A 33 13.58 7.95 3.38
N ILE A 34 13.04 8.42 4.51
CA ILE A 34 13.38 9.73 5.07
C ILE A 34 14.04 9.50 6.44
N GLU A 35 15.34 9.69 6.55
CA GLU A 35 16.08 9.48 7.81
C GLU A 35 16.99 10.69 8.07
N ASP A 36 16.86 11.32 9.24
CA ASP A 36 17.65 12.49 9.64
C ASP A 36 17.71 13.63 8.59
N GLY A 37 16.62 13.80 7.83
CA GLY A 37 16.50 14.80 6.76
C GLY A 37 17.15 14.42 5.43
N GLN A 38 17.78 13.24 5.35
CA GLN A 38 18.22 12.63 4.09
C GLN A 38 17.06 11.89 3.43
N ILE A 39 17.05 11.87 2.10
CA ILE A 39 16.06 11.18 1.28
C ILE A 39 16.78 10.22 0.37
N ASP A 40 16.60 8.92 0.62
CA ASP A 40 17.18 7.84 -0.16
C ASP A 40 16.09 7.00 -0.83
N ASP A 41 16.43 6.34 -1.93
CA ASP A 41 15.50 5.40 -2.56
C ASP A 41 15.24 4.22 -1.63
N PHE A 42 13.96 3.84 -1.50
CA PHE A 42 13.62 2.61 -0.81
C PHE A 42 14.16 1.42 -1.61
N ARG A 43 14.67 0.40 -0.90
CA ARG A 43 15.30 -0.81 -1.48
C ARG A 43 14.56 -1.44 -2.66
N LYS A 44 13.24 -1.25 -2.73
CA LYS A 44 12.39 -1.67 -3.84
C LYS A 44 11.49 -0.50 -4.25
N THR A 45 11.81 0.13 -5.37
CA THR A 45 11.13 1.35 -5.84
C THR A 45 9.71 1.12 -6.37
N GLY A 46 9.30 -0.14 -6.54
CA GLY A 46 7.97 -0.55 -6.98
C GLY A 46 7.48 -1.83 -6.30
N LEU A 47 6.28 -1.80 -5.72
CA LEU A 47 5.62 -2.95 -5.10
C LEU A 47 4.22 -3.13 -5.70
N ASP A 48 3.93 -4.33 -6.18
CA ASP A 48 2.64 -4.71 -6.78
C ASP A 48 2.00 -5.85 -5.99
N TYR A 49 0.75 -5.66 -5.61
CA TYR A 49 -0.04 -6.67 -4.91
C TYR A 49 -1.37 -6.90 -5.64
N ASN A 50 -1.59 -8.13 -6.11
CA ASN A 50 -2.86 -8.52 -6.70
C ASN A 50 -3.92 -8.63 -5.60
N ILE A 51 -5.02 -7.90 -5.76
CA ILE A 51 -6.11 -7.82 -4.80
C ILE A 51 -7.41 -8.36 -5.39
N VAL A 52 -8.30 -8.77 -4.49
CA VAL A 52 -9.71 -9.09 -4.78
C VAL A 52 -10.58 -8.11 -4.02
N VAL A 53 -11.65 -7.66 -4.66
CA VAL A 53 -12.67 -6.79 -4.06
C VAL A 53 -13.88 -7.62 -3.64
N VAL A 54 -14.31 -7.45 -2.40
CA VAL A 54 -15.52 -8.08 -1.85
C VAL A 54 -16.33 -7.01 -1.11
N GLY A 55 -17.47 -6.64 -1.68
CA GLY A 55 -18.26 -5.51 -1.19
C GLY A 55 -17.45 -4.22 -1.25
N ASN A 56 -17.33 -3.52 -0.12
CA ASN A 56 -16.59 -2.26 -0.02
C ASN A 56 -15.13 -2.44 0.43
N ALA A 57 -14.65 -3.68 0.52
CA ALA A 57 -13.31 -4.00 0.99
C ALA A 57 -12.47 -4.62 -0.13
N PHE A 58 -11.16 -4.46 -0.03
CA PHE A 58 -10.20 -5.15 -0.90
C PHE A 58 -9.06 -5.73 -0.07
N ALA A 59 -8.53 -6.87 -0.52
CA ALA A 59 -7.34 -7.47 0.07
C ALA A 59 -6.60 -8.36 -0.92
N ASP A 60 -5.29 -8.54 -0.73
CA ASP A 60 -4.55 -9.59 -1.40
C ASP A 60 -4.74 -10.95 -0.72
N SER A 61 -4.32 -12.03 -1.39
CA SER A 61 -4.47 -13.40 -0.89
C SER A 61 -3.79 -13.67 0.46
N LYS A 62 -2.80 -12.86 0.84
CA LYS A 62 -2.02 -13.01 2.08
C LYS A 62 -2.36 -11.97 3.14
N SER A 63 -3.30 -11.05 2.86
CA SER A 63 -3.60 -9.91 3.74
C SER A 63 -2.38 -9.03 4.07
N ILE A 64 -1.39 -9.01 3.18
CA ILE A 64 -0.28 -8.05 3.18
C ILE A 64 -0.82 -6.66 2.82
N VAL A 65 -1.71 -6.58 1.84
CA VAL A 65 -2.43 -5.36 1.49
C VAL A 65 -3.90 -5.56 1.77
N SER A 66 -4.49 -4.63 2.50
CA SER A 66 -5.93 -4.60 2.76
C SER A 66 -6.43 -3.18 2.91
N GLY A 67 -7.67 -2.94 2.52
CA GLY A 67 -8.29 -1.64 2.69
C GLY A 67 -9.76 -1.64 2.34
N GLY A 68 -10.31 -0.44 2.19
CA GLY A 68 -11.70 -0.23 1.85
C GLY A 68 -11.93 1.00 0.99
N PHE A 69 -13.09 0.99 0.37
CA PHE A 69 -13.66 2.10 -0.37
C PHE A 69 -14.68 2.84 0.52
N TYR A 70 -14.69 4.16 0.40
CA TYR A 70 -15.50 5.06 1.21
C TYR A 70 -16.24 6.07 0.32
N GLY A 71 -17.34 6.59 0.87
CA GLY A 71 -18.26 7.47 0.15
C GLY A 71 -19.34 6.72 -0.62
N PRO A 72 -20.46 7.38 -0.97
CA PRO A 72 -21.59 6.76 -1.68
C PRO A 72 -21.23 6.20 -3.06
N GLU A 73 -20.21 6.77 -3.71
CA GLU A 73 -19.78 6.38 -5.06
C GLU A 73 -18.37 5.77 -5.06
N HIS A 74 -17.89 5.35 -3.88
CA HIS A 74 -16.54 4.80 -3.70
C HIS A 74 -15.44 5.77 -4.18
N GLU A 75 -15.63 7.07 -3.93
CA GLU A 75 -14.73 8.14 -4.38
C GLU A 75 -13.41 8.21 -3.60
N GLU A 76 -13.35 7.58 -2.43
CA GLU A 76 -12.18 7.57 -1.56
C GLU A 76 -11.76 6.13 -1.25
N MET A 77 -10.46 5.92 -1.04
CA MET A 77 -9.91 4.65 -0.57
C MET A 77 -8.87 4.89 0.53
N ALA A 78 -8.79 3.93 1.45
CA ALA A 78 -7.74 3.88 2.46
C ALA A 78 -7.41 2.42 2.80
N GLY A 79 -6.16 2.16 3.15
CA GLY A 79 -5.69 0.82 3.48
C GLY A 79 -4.36 0.79 4.19
N THR A 80 -3.89 -0.43 4.45
CA THR A 80 -2.62 -0.73 5.09
C THR A 80 -1.83 -1.72 4.27
N LEU A 81 -0.51 -1.53 4.25
CA LEU A 81 0.49 -2.44 3.71
C LEU A 81 1.34 -2.97 4.88
N GLN A 82 1.34 -4.28 5.09
CA GLN A 82 2.10 -4.97 6.12
C GLN A 82 2.93 -6.10 5.50
N ASP A 83 3.98 -5.74 4.77
CA ASP A 83 4.90 -6.70 4.17
C ASP A 83 6.13 -6.86 5.05
N THR A 84 6.11 -7.87 5.92
CA THR A 84 7.20 -8.18 6.86
C THR A 84 8.28 -9.08 6.25
N SER A 85 8.22 -9.37 4.95
CA SER A 85 9.27 -10.15 4.29
C SER A 85 10.61 -9.41 4.32
N GLU A 86 11.72 -10.12 4.43
CA GLU A 86 13.06 -9.48 4.47
C GLU A 86 13.34 -8.61 3.24
N ALA A 87 12.75 -8.95 2.10
CA ALA A 87 12.88 -8.22 0.85
C ALA A 87 12.18 -6.85 0.85
N VAL A 88 11.10 -6.69 1.64
CA VAL A 88 10.27 -5.48 1.63
C VAL A 88 10.22 -4.79 2.98
N ASN A 89 10.02 -5.53 4.08
CA ASN A 89 9.94 -5.10 5.48
C ASN A 89 9.43 -3.64 5.63
N LEU A 90 8.16 -3.45 5.28
CA LEU A 90 7.44 -2.18 5.22
C LEU A 90 6.09 -2.28 5.94
N LEU A 91 5.85 -1.34 6.85
CA LEU A 91 4.57 -1.09 7.49
C LEU A 91 4.11 0.31 7.09
N ALA A 92 3.04 0.43 6.32
CA ALA A 92 2.56 1.72 5.82
C ALA A 92 1.04 1.80 5.79
N GLY A 93 0.52 3.01 5.99
CA GLY A 93 -0.86 3.37 5.64
C GLY A 93 -0.87 4.10 4.29
N PHE A 94 -1.91 3.91 3.51
CA PHE A 94 -2.10 4.61 2.25
C PHE A 94 -3.56 5.01 2.07
N GLY A 95 -3.79 6.00 1.21
CA GLY A 95 -5.12 6.44 0.85
C GLY A 95 -5.09 7.32 -0.40
N GLY A 96 -6.25 7.52 -1.00
CA GLY A 96 -6.38 8.33 -2.20
C GLY A 96 -7.82 8.54 -2.60
N LYS A 97 -8.00 9.27 -3.70
CA LYS A 97 -9.29 9.61 -4.29
C LYS A 97 -9.32 9.22 -5.76
N ARG A 98 -10.51 8.95 -6.28
CA ARG A 98 -10.75 8.55 -7.68
C ARG A 98 -10.50 9.69 -8.67
#